data_AF-F0VLU8-F1
#
_entry.id   AF-F0VLU8-F1
#
_cell.length_a   1.000
_cell.length_b   1.000
_cell.length_c   1.000
_cell.angle_alpha   90.00
_cell.angle_beta   90.00
_cell.angle_gamma   90.00
#
_symmetry.space_group_name_H-M   'P 1'
#
loop_
_entity.id
_entity.type
_entity.pdbx_description
1 polymer ?
#
loop_
_entity_poly.entity_id
_entity_poly.type
_entity_poly.pdbx_seq_one_letter_code
_entity_poly.pdbx_strand_id
1 'polypeptide(L)'
;MMYPLIYYPILAAVAIGFVCRVLATEQVHAADAEIASAGIPVPAGSSAVDLRMEKQPSAAGKQADSALVASTRVPLEVDYEDATPPRGLARRTLRYRKPRVKTSNSRRRQLMRKIGMAVLAIVGAAMIVKAAYSRRQNKLRAHAFSYIYGRAGVAERAALGLEEQRREVRELLGRVRVAQRAAVSTDERQELTETRQALEKFDALLAMQARASQRELADFVTAIGILHPQVRHLPRSLWGTNAALQAFEAGRLDEGRRFWNRLHPHEEAVRSSALPGVVSLEQEIEEARRRDLPTLPSLYQQMEEARGRQVTSTLDEQITALNRQVPNFVGVDPDYAEQHLLHFTPSRSEPGYVRMAADVMRQAMQVKTGT
;
A
#
# COMPACT_ATOMS: atom_id res chain seq x y z
N MET A 1 -15.31 -5.08 0.74
CA MET A 1 -16.14 -3.86 0.95
C MET A 1 -16.85 -3.50 -0.35
N MET A 2 -18.15 -3.77 -0.42
CA MET A 2 -19.02 -3.52 -1.58
C MET A 2 -19.56 -2.08 -1.54
N TYR A 3 -18.89 -1.14 -2.21
CA TYR A 3 -19.53 0.09 -2.68
C TYR A 3 -18.86 0.57 -3.97
N PRO A 4 -19.37 0.15 -5.13
CA PRO A 4 -19.41 1.10 -6.25
C PRO A 4 -20.72 1.04 -7.06
N LEU A 5 -21.76 0.34 -6.59
CA LEU A 5 -23.05 0.26 -7.31
C LEU A 5 -24.04 1.37 -6.96
N ILE A 6 -23.78 2.18 -5.92
CA ILE A 6 -24.70 3.23 -5.47
C ILE A 6 -24.41 4.59 -6.12
N TYR A 7 -23.16 4.84 -6.58
CA TYR A 7 -22.81 6.11 -7.22
C TYR A 7 -23.30 6.23 -8.68
N TYR A 8 -23.45 5.10 -9.39
CA TYR A 8 -24.00 5.09 -10.75
C TYR A 8 -25.48 5.45 -10.83
N PRO A 9 -26.39 4.94 -9.97
CA PRO A 9 -27.79 5.36 -9.97
C PRO A 9 -27.95 6.79 -9.46
N ILE A 10 -27.09 7.30 -8.56
CA ILE A 10 -27.14 8.70 -8.12
C ILE A 10 -26.70 9.64 -9.25
N LEU A 11 -25.61 9.34 -9.97
CA LEU A 11 -25.21 10.13 -11.13
C LEU A 11 -26.21 10.04 -12.28
N ALA A 12 -26.83 8.87 -12.49
CA ALA A 12 -27.91 8.71 -13.44
C ALA A 12 -29.17 9.47 -13.01
N ALA A 13 -29.54 9.45 -11.73
CA ALA A 13 -30.68 10.18 -11.19
C ALA A 13 -30.47 11.69 -11.21
N VAL A 14 -29.25 12.17 -10.99
CA VAL A 14 -28.90 13.59 -11.14
C VAL A 14 -28.93 14.00 -12.62
N ALA A 15 -28.46 13.15 -13.53
CA ALA A 15 -28.55 13.40 -14.97
C ALA A 15 -30.00 13.39 -15.46
N ILE A 16 -30.82 12.42 -15.02
CA ILE A 16 -32.26 12.35 -15.33
C ILE A 16 -33.00 13.51 -14.70
N GLY A 17 -32.71 13.86 -13.44
CA GLY A 17 -33.31 15.01 -12.74
C GLY A 17 -32.98 16.34 -13.41
N PHE A 18 -31.77 16.49 -13.98
CA PHE A 18 -31.40 17.66 -14.76
C PHE A 18 -32.15 17.71 -16.10
N VAL A 19 -32.29 16.58 -16.79
CA VAL A 19 -33.06 16.47 -18.05
C VAL A 19 -34.55 16.72 -17.79
N CYS A 20 -35.13 16.17 -16.72
CA CYS A 20 -36.51 16.39 -16.31
C CYS A 20 -36.78 17.83 -15.86
N ARG A 21 -35.85 18.49 -15.15
CA ARG A 21 -35.97 19.91 -14.82
C ARG A 21 -35.92 20.80 -16.06
N VAL A 22 -35.06 20.49 -17.02
CA VAL A 22 -34.96 21.22 -18.29
C VAL A 22 -36.24 21.04 -19.14
N LEU A 23 -36.83 19.83 -19.15
CA LEU A 23 -38.12 19.57 -19.80
C LEU A 23 -39.31 20.21 -19.05
N ALA A 24 -39.28 20.25 -17.72
CA ALA A 24 -40.33 20.90 -16.92
C ALA A 24 -40.32 22.43 -17.10
N THR A 25 -39.15 23.05 -17.25
CA THR A 25 -39.05 24.48 -17.59
C THR A 25 -39.55 24.79 -19.01
N GLU A 26 -39.58 23.82 -19.92
CA GLU A 26 -40.20 23.98 -21.25
C GLU A 26 -41.74 23.88 -21.20
N GLN A 27 -42.32 23.09 -20.29
CA GLN A 27 -43.79 23.04 -20.14
C GLN A 27 -44.37 24.31 -19.50
N VAL A 28 -43.65 24.94 -18.56
CA VAL A 28 -44.08 26.21 -17.95
C VAL A 28 -43.99 27.37 -18.95
N HIS A 29 -42.95 27.42 -19.78
CA HIS A 29 -42.83 28.47 -20.81
C HIS A 29 -43.71 28.24 -22.05
N ALA A 30 -44.16 27.01 -22.32
CA ALA A 30 -45.17 26.73 -23.34
C ALA A 30 -46.58 27.12 -22.86
N ALA A 31 -46.90 26.87 -21.59
CA ALA A 31 -48.19 27.27 -20.98
C ALA A 31 -48.31 28.80 -20.85
N ASP A 32 -47.23 29.50 -20.45
CA ASP A 32 -47.23 30.97 -20.37
C ASP A 32 -47.34 31.64 -21.75
N ALA A 33 -46.88 30.97 -22.82
CA ALA A 33 -46.99 31.46 -24.19
C ALA A 33 -48.40 31.27 -24.79
N GLU A 34 -49.13 30.22 -24.41
CA GLU A 34 -50.53 30.04 -24.81
C GLU A 34 -51.48 30.99 -24.07
N ILE A 35 -51.24 31.27 -22.78
CA ILE A 35 -52.06 32.20 -21.99
C ILE A 35 -51.88 33.65 -22.47
N ALA A 36 -50.67 34.04 -22.90
CA ALA A 36 -50.43 35.36 -23.49
C ALA A 36 -51.05 35.56 -24.89
N SER A 37 -51.48 34.48 -25.56
CA SER A 37 -52.16 34.54 -26.87
C SER A 37 -53.70 34.57 -26.78
N ALA A 38 -54.27 34.26 -25.61
CA ALA A 38 -55.70 34.13 -25.40
C ALA A 38 -56.41 35.39 -24.85
N GLY A 39 -55.70 36.49 -24.60
CA GLY A 39 -56.33 37.79 -24.31
C GLY A 39 -57.26 37.84 -23.09
N ILE A 40 -56.99 37.06 -22.04
CA ILE A 40 -57.76 37.07 -20.79
C ILE A 40 -57.03 37.96 -19.76
N PRO A 41 -57.69 38.96 -19.13
CA PRO A 41 -57.05 39.81 -18.14
C PRO A 41 -56.87 39.07 -16.81
N VAL A 42 -55.66 39.10 -16.25
CA VAL A 42 -55.38 38.64 -14.88
C VAL A 42 -55.46 39.84 -13.94
N PRO A 43 -56.27 39.80 -12.87
CA PRO A 43 -56.44 40.92 -11.95
C PRO A 43 -55.26 41.07 -10.98
N ALA A 44 -55.02 42.31 -10.60
CA ALA A 44 -54.14 42.70 -9.50
C ALA A 44 -54.70 42.21 -8.16
N GLY A 45 -53.86 41.61 -7.30
CA GLY A 45 -54.26 41.34 -5.92
C GLY A 45 -53.31 40.47 -5.11
N SER A 46 -52.87 41.04 -3.98
CA SER A 46 -52.27 40.45 -2.77
C SER A 46 -50.78 40.07 -2.83
N SER A 47 -49.88 40.84 -2.18
CA SER A 47 -49.64 40.97 -0.72
C SER A 47 -48.82 39.78 -0.20
N ALA A 48 -47.50 39.91 -0.15
CA ALA A 48 -46.73 40.29 1.05
C ALA A 48 -46.59 39.16 2.06
N VAL A 49 -45.38 38.61 2.16
CA VAL A 49 -44.79 38.18 3.43
C VAL A 49 -43.35 38.70 3.46
N ASP A 50 -43.20 39.84 4.12
CA ASP A 50 -41.97 40.31 4.75
C ASP A 50 -41.59 39.33 5.87
N LEU A 51 -40.31 38.98 5.97
CA LEU A 51 -39.65 38.71 7.26
C LEU A 51 -38.15 39.02 7.11
N ARG A 52 -37.79 40.23 7.56
CA ARG A 52 -36.50 40.59 8.19
C ARG A 52 -36.14 39.54 9.26
N MET A 53 -34.94 39.32 9.76
CA MET A 53 -33.75 40.12 10.10
C MET A 53 -32.71 39.03 10.49
N GLU A 54 -31.40 39.13 10.32
CA GLU A 54 -30.49 39.84 11.22
C GLU A 54 -29.04 39.76 10.67
N LYS A 55 -28.34 40.89 10.78
CA LYS A 55 -26.87 41.06 10.69
C LYS A 55 -26.23 40.46 11.96
N GLN A 56 -24.95 40.07 12.03
CA GLN A 56 -23.74 40.95 12.07
C GLN A 56 -22.47 40.06 12.36
N PRO A 57 -21.23 40.56 12.58
CA PRO A 57 -20.12 40.52 11.60
C PRO A 57 -18.77 39.96 12.15
N SER A 58 -17.67 40.30 11.45
CA SER A 58 -16.25 40.37 11.92
C SER A 58 -15.43 39.08 11.78
N ALA A 59 -14.12 39.04 11.45
CA ALA A 59 -13.05 40.00 11.11
C ALA A 59 -11.92 39.15 10.46
N ALA A 60 -11.28 39.56 9.35
CA ALA A 60 -10.03 40.33 9.24
C ALA A 60 -8.70 39.58 9.52
N GLY A 61 -7.77 39.67 8.54
CA GLY A 61 -6.31 39.41 8.66
C GLY A 61 -5.77 38.46 7.58
N LYS A 62 -5.29 38.90 6.39
CA LYS A 62 -3.96 39.48 6.01
C LYS A 62 -2.80 38.51 6.31
N GLN A 63 -1.89 38.12 5.40
CA GLN A 63 -0.96 38.90 4.54
C GLN A 63 -0.28 37.98 3.47
N ALA A 64 -0.10 38.46 2.22
CA ALA A 64 1.17 38.72 1.47
C ALA A 64 1.86 37.46 0.85
N ASP A 65 2.26 37.43 -0.44
CA ASP A 65 3.32 38.26 -1.04
C ASP A 65 3.27 38.35 -2.59
N SER A 66 3.70 39.53 -3.09
CA SER A 66 4.63 39.82 -4.22
C SER A 66 4.43 39.17 -5.63
N ALA A 67 4.67 39.79 -6.79
CA ALA A 67 5.16 41.10 -7.21
C ALA A 67 4.88 41.29 -8.73
N LEU A 68 4.84 42.55 -9.16
CA LEU A 68 4.68 43.06 -10.53
C LEU A 68 6.02 43.08 -11.31
N VAL A 69 5.92 43.53 -12.59
CA VAL A 69 6.97 44.05 -13.52
C VAL A 69 7.48 42.97 -14.51
N ALA A 70 7.58 43.14 -15.85
CA ALA A 70 7.68 44.28 -16.77
C ALA A 70 7.22 43.85 -18.20
N SER A 71 6.56 44.72 -19.00
CA SER A 71 7.12 45.46 -20.18
C SER A 71 7.37 44.59 -21.44
N THR A 72 7.12 44.91 -22.71
CA THR A 72 6.82 46.14 -23.47
C THR A 72 6.55 45.69 -24.92
N ARG A 73 5.73 46.42 -25.71
CA ARG A 73 6.07 46.89 -27.09
C ARG A 73 4.96 47.78 -27.66
N VAL A 74 5.19 49.08 -27.47
CA VAL A 74 5.10 50.25 -28.37
C VAL A 74 4.18 50.19 -29.61
N PRO A 75 3.34 51.22 -29.83
CA PRO A 75 2.58 51.47 -31.06
C PRO A 75 3.40 52.30 -32.07
N LEU A 76 3.10 52.20 -33.37
CA LEU A 76 3.60 53.15 -34.36
C LEU A 76 2.43 53.83 -35.07
N GLU A 77 2.42 55.16 -34.95
CA GLU A 77 1.64 56.15 -35.66
C GLU A 77 1.89 56.09 -37.17
N VAL A 78 0.87 56.45 -37.96
CA VAL A 78 1.08 57.18 -39.22
C VAL A 78 -0.03 58.23 -39.37
N ASP A 79 0.44 59.40 -39.79
CA ASP A 79 -0.10 60.75 -39.87
C ASP A 79 -1.48 60.98 -40.52
N TYR A 80 -2.09 62.06 -40.03
CA TYR A 80 -3.10 62.88 -40.70
C TYR A 80 -2.41 63.84 -41.69
N GLU A 81 -3.00 64.06 -42.88
CA GLU A 81 -3.46 65.40 -43.31
C GLU A 81 -4.15 65.40 -44.70
N ASP A 82 -5.28 66.10 -44.74
CA ASP A 82 -5.89 66.90 -45.81
C ASP A 82 -6.08 66.40 -47.25
N ALA A 83 -7.35 66.18 -47.61
CA ALA A 83 -8.04 67.00 -48.62
C ALA A 83 -9.55 66.64 -48.69
N THR A 84 -10.41 67.65 -48.56
CA THR A 84 -11.84 67.64 -48.96
C THR A 84 -12.06 68.67 -50.06
N PRO A 85 -13.21 68.70 -50.80
CA PRO A 85 -14.05 67.65 -51.41
C PRO A 85 -14.37 68.03 -52.90
N PRO A 86 -15.36 67.43 -53.64
CA PRO A 86 -16.77 67.80 -53.44
C PRO A 86 -17.83 66.71 -53.73
N ARG A 87 -18.94 66.83 -52.99
CA ARG A 87 -20.36 66.65 -53.39
C ARG A 87 -20.72 65.49 -54.34
N GLY A 88 -21.31 64.46 -53.76
CA GLY A 88 -22.26 63.56 -54.43
C GLY A 88 -23.42 63.22 -53.48
N LEU A 89 -24.56 63.89 -53.65
CA LEU A 89 -25.82 63.59 -52.98
C LEU A 89 -26.35 62.23 -53.48
N ALA A 90 -25.92 61.14 -52.85
CA ALA A 90 -26.49 59.81 -53.08
C ALA A 90 -27.51 59.48 -51.99
N ARG A 91 -28.78 59.52 -52.39
CA ARG A 91 -29.98 59.02 -51.69
C ARG A 91 -29.68 57.99 -50.58
N ARG A 92 -29.89 58.41 -49.33
CA ARG A 92 -30.20 57.51 -48.20
C ARG A 92 -31.51 56.78 -48.53
N THR A 93 -31.41 55.59 -49.11
CA THR A 93 -32.48 54.60 -48.98
C THR A 93 -32.28 53.94 -47.63
N LEU A 94 -33.14 54.29 -46.67
CA LEU A 94 -33.33 53.52 -45.45
C LEU A 94 -33.86 52.14 -45.87
N ARG A 95 -32.96 51.22 -46.24
CA ARG A 95 -33.29 49.80 -46.27
C ARG A 95 -33.54 49.40 -44.83
N TYR A 96 -34.82 49.37 -44.46
CA TYR A 96 -35.34 48.62 -43.32
C TYR A 96 -34.72 47.22 -43.33
N ARG A 97 -33.68 47.01 -42.52
CA ARG A 97 -33.13 45.67 -42.28
C ARG A 97 -34.14 44.99 -41.37
N LYS A 98 -35.07 44.23 -41.96
CA LYS A 98 -36.02 43.39 -41.22
C LYS A 98 -35.23 42.64 -40.12
N PRO A 99 -35.65 42.69 -38.85
CA PRO A 99 -35.03 41.87 -37.82
C PRO A 99 -35.12 40.43 -38.30
N ARG A 100 -33.98 39.77 -38.48
CA ARG A 100 -33.91 38.38 -38.91
C ARG A 100 -34.51 37.57 -37.77
N VAL A 101 -35.81 37.31 -37.84
CA VAL A 101 -36.52 36.41 -36.93
C VAL A 101 -35.78 35.07 -37.03
N LYS A 102 -34.97 34.77 -36.02
CA LYS A 102 -34.34 33.45 -35.89
C LYS A 102 -35.50 32.47 -35.76
N THR A 103 -35.84 31.80 -36.86
CA THR A 103 -36.83 30.73 -36.89
C THR A 103 -36.50 29.76 -35.76
N SER A 104 -37.52 29.27 -35.03
CA SER A 104 -37.34 28.48 -33.79
C SER A 104 -36.43 27.25 -33.98
N ASN A 105 -36.35 26.74 -35.22
CA ASN A 105 -35.43 25.69 -35.64
C ASN A 105 -33.93 26.02 -35.44
N SER A 106 -33.52 27.29 -35.52
CA SER A 106 -32.13 27.72 -35.30
C SER A 106 -31.74 27.65 -33.82
N ARG A 107 -32.62 28.07 -32.91
CA ARG A 107 -32.40 27.97 -31.45
C ARG A 107 -32.43 26.52 -31.00
N ARG A 108 -33.36 25.70 -31.53
CA ARG A 108 -33.45 24.25 -31.24
C ARG A 108 -32.19 23.49 -31.68
N ARG A 109 -31.62 23.81 -32.86
CA ARG A 109 -30.33 23.25 -33.31
C ARG A 109 -29.15 23.68 -32.43
N GLN A 110 -29.13 24.93 -31.95
CA GLN A 110 -28.09 25.39 -31.01
C GLN A 110 -28.22 24.72 -29.64
N LEU A 111 -29.44 24.47 -29.16
CA LEU A 111 -29.70 23.76 -27.91
C LEU A 111 -29.29 22.29 -28.01
N MET A 112 -29.65 21.60 -29.09
CA MET A 112 -29.22 20.22 -29.35
C MET A 112 -27.71 20.09 -29.45
N ARG A 113 -27.01 21.08 -30.02
CA ARG A 113 -25.54 21.13 -30.00
C ARG A 113 -24.97 21.31 -28.59
N LYS A 114 -25.56 22.17 -27.77
CA LYS A 114 -25.13 22.36 -26.36
C LYS A 114 -25.36 21.10 -25.52
N ILE A 115 -26.51 20.44 -25.68
CA ILE A 115 -26.82 19.16 -25.02
C ILE A 115 -25.86 18.08 -25.50
N GLY A 116 -25.63 17.97 -26.82
CA GLY A 116 -24.65 17.02 -27.37
C GLY A 116 -23.23 17.22 -26.82
N MET A 117 -22.78 18.48 -26.70
CA MET A 117 -21.49 18.81 -26.09
C MET A 117 -21.45 18.47 -24.59
N ALA A 118 -22.54 18.70 -23.85
CA ALA A 118 -22.63 18.34 -22.43
C ALA A 118 -22.59 16.83 -22.23
N VAL A 119 -23.30 16.05 -23.05
CA VAL A 119 -23.26 14.58 -23.01
C VAL A 119 -21.86 14.07 -23.35
N LEU A 120 -21.21 14.62 -24.39
CA LEU A 120 -19.82 14.29 -24.73
C LEU A 120 -18.84 14.62 -23.59
N ALA A 121 -19.02 15.75 -22.91
CA ALA A 121 -18.19 16.12 -21.77
C ALA A 121 -18.37 15.16 -20.58
N ILE A 122 -19.61 14.74 -20.28
CA ILE A 122 -19.89 13.78 -19.20
C ILE A 122 -19.30 12.40 -19.53
N VAL A 123 -19.48 11.93 -20.77
CA VAL A 123 -18.90 10.65 -21.23
C VAL A 123 -17.37 10.71 -21.22
N GLY A 124 -16.78 11.82 -21.67
CA GLY A 124 -15.34 12.06 -21.62
C GLY A 124 -14.81 12.06 -20.19
N ALA A 125 -15.48 12.75 -19.26
CA ALA A 125 -15.12 12.75 -17.85
C ALA A 125 -15.23 11.34 -17.24
N ALA A 126 -16.30 10.59 -17.54
CA ALA A 126 -16.47 9.21 -17.06
C ALA A 126 -15.39 8.27 -17.59
N MET A 127 -15.01 8.39 -18.86
CA MET A 127 -13.90 7.64 -19.47
C MET A 127 -12.56 7.95 -18.78
N ILE A 128 -12.28 9.22 -18.50
CA ILE A 128 -11.06 9.65 -17.81
C ILE A 128 -11.02 9.10 -16.38
N VAL A 129 -12.13 9.19 -15.64
CA VAL A 129 -12.23 8.64 -14.27
C VAL A 129 -12.04 7.12 -14.28
N LYS A 130 -12.68 6.40 -15.22
CA LYS A 130 -12.51 4.96 -15.37
C LYS A 130 -11.06 4.58 -15.70
N ALA A 131 -10.42 5.33 -16.61
CA ALA A 131 -9.02 5.11 -16.96
C ALA A 131 -8.07 5.38 -15.78
N ALA A 132 -8.31 6.46 -15.02
CA ALA A 132 -7.52 6.78 -13.83
C ALA A 132 -7.68 5.72 -12.73
N TYR A 133 -8.91 5.26 -12.48
CA TYR A 133 -9.19 4.19 -11.52
C TYR A 133 -8.54 2.87 -11.93
N SER A 134 -8.67 2.48 -13.20
CA SER A 134 -8.03 1.28 -13.76
C SER A 134 -6.50 1.33 -13.63
N ARG A 135 -5.88 2.47 -13.97
CA ARG A 135 -4.43 2.67 -13.76
C ARG A 135 -4.03 2.52 -12.30
N ARG A 136 -4.80 3.09 -11.37
CA ARG A 136 -4.53 2.97 -9.92
C ARG A 136 -4.65 1.53 -9.45
N GLN A 137 -5.68 0.79 -9.87
CA GLN A 137 -5.83 -0.63 -9.54
C GLN A 137 -4.70 -1.48 -10.10
N ASN A 138 -4.29 -1.25 -11.34
CA ASN A 138 -3.18 -1.98 -11.96
C ASN A 138 -1.85 -1.73 -11.25
N LYS A 139 -1.59 -0.48 -10.82
CA LYS A 139 -0.44 -0.15 -9.96
C LYS A 139 -0.50 -0.91 -8.64
N LEU A 140 -1.65 -0.92 -7.97
CA LEU A 140 -1.81 -1.65 -6.71
C LEU A 140 -1.59 -3.16 -6.88
N ARG A 141 -2.09 -3.77 -7.95
CA ARG A 141 -1.83 -5.18 -8.27
C ARG A 141 -0.36 -5.45 -8.52
N ALA A 142 0.32 -4.61 -9.31
CA ALA A 142 1.76 -4.76 -9.54
C ALA A 142 2.56 -4.67 -8.23
N HIS A 143 2.24 -3.70 -7.36
CA HIS A 143 2.92 -3.58 -6.06
C HIS A 143 2.59 -4.74 -5.12
N ALA A 144 1.34 -5.22 -5.10
CA ALA A 144 0.93 -6.38 -4.31
C ALA A 144 1.66 -7.65 -4.79
N PHE A 145 1.83 -7.80 -6.10
CA PHE A 145 2.64 -8.86 -6.69
C PHE A 145 4.09 -8.78 -6.20
N SER A 146 4.73 -7.62 -6.36
CA SER A 146 6.11 -7.40 -5.93
C SER A 146 6.28 -7.68 -4.43
N TYR A 147 5.31 -7.27 -3.61
CA TYR A 147 5.28 -7.55 -2.17
C TYR A 147 5.25 -9.05 -1.87
N ILE A 148 4.32 -9.81 -2.48
CA ILE A 148 4.24 -11.26 -2.28
C ILE A 148 5.52 -11.95 -2.77
N TYR A 149 6.07 -11.49 -3.90
CA TYR A 149 7.31 -12.04 -4.46
C TYR A 149 8.51 -11.81 -3.51
N GLY A 150 8.58 -10.65 -2.86
CA GLY A 150 9.57 -10.37 -1.83
C GLY A 150 9.46 -11.30 -0.63
N ARG A 151 8.24 -11.59 -0.18
CA ARG A 151 7.99 -12.56 0.90
C ARG A 151 8.37 -14.00 0.50
N ALA A 152 7.99 -14.41 -0.71
CA ALA A 152 8.32 -15.74 -1.23
C ALA A 152 9.83 -16.00 -1.24
N GLY A 153 10.62 -15.02 -1.68
CA GLY A 153 12.08 -15.14 -1.72
C GLY A 153 12.71 -15.34 -0.34
N VAL A 154 12.12 -14.76 0.72
CA VAL A 154 12.58 -14.99 2.10
C VAL A 154 12.21 -16.39 2.57
N ALA A 155 10.97 -16.81 2.37
CA ALA A 155 10.51 -18.14 2.76
C ALA A 155 11.33 -19.25 2.10
N GLU A 156 11.68 -19.08 0.82
CA GLU A 156 12.56 -19.99 0.08
C GLU A 156 13.97 -20.07 0.67
N ARG A 157 14.63 -18.92 0.86
CA ARG A 157 15.98 -18.87 1.44
C ARG A 157 16.02 -19.40 2.86
N ALA A 158 15.01 -19.10 3.67
CA ALA A 158 14.88 -19.64 5.02
C ALA A 158 14.70 -21.16 5.00
N ALA A 159 13.86 -21.69 4.11
CA ALA A 159 13.71 -23.14 3.97
C ALA A 159 15.03 -23.82 3.60
N LEU A 160 15.71 -23.31 2.57
CA LEU A 160 16.99 -23.88 2.10
C LEU A 160 18.10 -23.74 3.14
N GLY A 161 18.24 -22.56 3.75
CA GLY A 161 19.26 -22.29 4.76
C GLY A 161 19.09 -23.16 6.01
N LEU A 162 17.86 -23.33 6.49
CA LEU A 162 17.57 -24.23 7.62
C LEU A 162 17.80 -25.70 7.26
N GLU A 163 17.52 -26.13 6.04
CA GLU A 163 17.86 -27.49 5.59
C GLU A 163 19.36 -27.73 5.54
N GLU A 164 20.15 -26.74 5.12
CA GLU A 164 21.61 -26.84 5.10
C GLU A 164 22.18 -26.93 6.52
N GLN A 165 21.78 -26.03 7.42
CA GLN A 165 22.16 -26.09 8.84
C GLN A 165 21.76 -27.42 9.48
N ARG A 166 20.61 -27.96 9.09
CA ARG A 166 20.18 -29.27 9.56
C ARG A 166 21.10 -30.40 9.07
N ARG A 167 21.65 -30.33 7.86
CA ARG A 167 22.64 -31.32 7.37
C ARG A 167 23.89 -31.27 8.24
N GLU A 168 24.41 -30.08 8.52
CA GLU A 168 25.59 -29.90 9.40
C GLU A 168 25.36 -30.51 10.79
N VAL A 169 24.21 -30.25 11.40
CA VAL A 169 23.82 -30.83 12.71
C VAL A 169 23.71 -32.36 12.65
N ARG A 170 23.21 -32.93 11.56
CA ARG A 170 23.12 -34.38 11.38
C ARG A 170 24.49 -35.04 11.22
N GLU A 171 25.42 -34.39 10.55
CA GLU A 171 26.80 -34.85 10.46
C GLU A 171 27.48 -34.85 11.84
N LEU A 172 27.24 -33.80 12.64
CA LEU A 172 27.68 -33.75 14.04
C LEU A 172 27.06 -34.87 14.87
N LEU A 173 25.74 -35.11 14.76
CA LEU A 173 25.07 -36.24 15.40
C LEU A 173 25.68 -37.59 15.01
N GLY A 174 26.06 -37.77 13.75
CA GLY A 174 26.78 -38.95 13.28
C GLY A 174 28.11 -39.13 14.01
N ARG A 175 28.92 -38.07 14.09
CA ARG A 175 30.20 -38.07 14.81
C ARG A 175 30.04 -38.37 16.30
N VAL A 176 29.08 -37.74 16.97
CA VAL A 176 28.78 -37.98 18.40
C VAL A 176 28.35 -39.42 18.64
N ARG A 177 27.52 -40.00 17.76
CA ARG A 177 27.10 -41.42 17.87
C ARG A 177 28.26 -42.40 17.73
N VAL A 178 29.23 -42.10 16.86
CA VAL A 178 30.44 -42.92 16.71
C VAL A 178 31.32 -42.78 17.96
N ALA A 179 31.56 -41.55 18.43
CA ALA A 179 32.32 -41.29 19.65
C ALA A 179 31.69 -41.99 20.87
N GLN A 180 30.36 -41.93 21.02
CA GLN A 180 29.64 -42.56 22.12
C GLN A 180 29.81 -44.09 22.16
N ARG A 181 29.97 -44.74 21.00
CA ARG A 181 30.23 -46.19 20.90
C ARG A 181 31.69 -46.53 21.22
N ALA A 182 32.61 -45.60 20.98
CA ALA A 182 34.04 -45.75 21.24
C ALA A 182 34.45 -45.31 22.65
N ALA A 183 33.59 -44.57 23.36
CA ALA A 183 33.84 -44.05 24.69
C ALA A 183 34.19 -45.17 25.69
N VAL A 184 35.29 -44.97 26.41
CA VAL A 184 35.86 -45.97 27.33
C VAL A 184 35.36 -45.76 28.75
N SER A 185 35.12 -44.51 29.14
CA SER A 185 34.64 -44.14 30.48
C SER A 185 33.12 -43.91 30.51
N THR A 186 32.52 -44.12 31.68
CA THR A 186 31.10 -43.84 31.92
C THR A 186 30.78 -42.36 31.79
N ASP A 187 31.68 -41.50 32.27
CA ASP A 187 31.48 -40.07 32.36
C ASP A 187 31.52 -39.42 30.97
N GLU A 188 32.52 -39.79 30.15
CA GLU A 188 32.60 -39.41 28.73
C GLU A 188 31.37 -39.87 27.95
N ARG A 189 30.92 -41.11 28.20
CA ARG A 189 29.72 -41.65 27.53
C ARG A 189 28.46 -40.89 27.94
N GLN A 190 28.36 -40.42 29.18
CA GLN A 190 27.26 -39.60 29.65
C GLN A 190 27.27 -38.23 28.97
N GLU A 191 28.42 -37.54 28.94
CA GLU A 191 28.57 -36.23 28.28
C GLU A 191 28.23 -36.31 26.78
N LEU A 192 28.66 -37.35 26.08
CA LEU A 192 28.30 -37.59 24.67
C LEU A 192 26.80 -37.90 24.50
N THR A 193 26.18 -38.53 25.49
CA THR A 193 24.72 -38.78 25.48
C THR A 193 23.94 -37.48 25.60
N GLU A 194 24.36 -36.59 26.51
CA GLU A 194 23.78 -35.27 26.70
C GLU A 194 23.98 -34.40 25.44
N THR A 195 25.18 -34.43 24.85
CA THR A 195 25.49 -33.73 23.59
C THR A 195 24.58 -34.21 22.46
N ARG A 196 24.39 -35.52 22.33
CA ARG A 196 23.49 -36.11 21.33
C ARG A 196 22.05 -35.64 21.53
N GLN A 197 21.55 -35.66 22.77
CA GLN A 197 20.17 -35.23 23.06
C GLN A 197 19.96 -33.74 22.75
N ALA A 198 20.94 -32.89 23.08
CA ALA A 198 20.93 -31.46 22.76
C ALA A 198 20.87 -31.23 21.23
N LEU A 199 21.72 -31.90 20.47
CA LEU A 199 21.73 -31.83 19.01
C LEU A 199 20.47 -32.42 18.37
N GLU A 200 19.86 -33.46 18.95
CA GLU A 200 18.58 -34.02 18.48
C GLU A 200 17.42 -33.03 18.66
N LYS A 201 17.39 -32.30 19.79
CA LYS A 201 16.42 -31.20 19.99
C LYS A 201 16.63 -30.08 18.97
N PHE A 202 17.89 -29.73 18.68
CA PHE A 202 18.23 -28.70 17.69
C PHE A 202 17.87 -29.13 16.25
N ASP A 203 18.14 -30.37 15.83
CA ASP A 203 17.68 -30.91 14.52
C ASP A 203 16.15 -30.84 14.41
N ALA A 204 15.43 -31.18 15.48
CA ALA A 204 13.97 -31.14 15.50
C ALA A 204 13.42 -29.70 15.32
N LEU A 205 14.04 -28.71 15.97
CA LEU A 205 13.72 -27.30 15.78
C LEU A 205 13.96 -26.87 14.32
N LEU A 206 15.14 -27.17 13.76
CA LEU A 206 15.48 -26.80 12.39
C LEU A 206 14.50 -27.45 11.39
N ALA A 207 14.14 -28.71 11.61
CA ALA A 207 13.17 -29.44 10.80
C ALA A 207 11.77 -28.81 10.85
N MET A 208 11.32 -28.42 12.04
CA MET A 208 10.02 -27.77 12.24
C MET A 208 9.97 -26.42 11.52
N GLN A 209 11.02 -25.60 11.66
CA GLN A 209 11.08 -24.28 11.03
C GLN A 209 11.23 -24.36 9.51
N ALA A 210 12.05 -25.29 9.00
CA ALA A 210 12.19 -25.51 7.56
C ALA A 210 10.84 -25.89 6.93
N ARG A 211 10.08 -26.80 7.56
CA ARG A 211 8.73 -27.17 7.11
C ARG A 211 7.75 -26.00 7.17
N ALA A 212 7.85 -25.14 8.18
CA ALA A 212 7.00 -23.95 8.28
C ALA A 212 7.28 -22.99 7.11
N SER A 213 8.56 -22.69 6.84
CA SER A 213 8.97 -21.85 5.72
C SER A 213 8.59 -22.44 4.36
N GLN A 214 8.69 -23.77 4.18
CA GLN A 214 8.23 -24.45 2.97
C GLN A 214 6.72 -24.33 2.75
N ARG A 215 5.92 -24.43 3.82
CA ARG A 215 4.47 -24.26 3.73
C ARG A 215 4.11 -22.84 3.32
N GLU A 216 4.77 -21.85 3.91
CA GLU A 216 4.58 -20.44 3.53
C GLU A 216 5.00 -20.17 2.10
N LEU A 217 6.15 -20.72 1.66
CA LEU A 217 6.58 -20.64 0.27
C LEU A 217 5.49 -21.19 -0.67
N ALA A 218 4.93 -22.36 -0.37
CA ALA A 218 3.86 -22.94 -1.17
C ALA A 218 2.60 -22.04 -1.23
N ASP A 219 2.25 -21.41 -0.11
CA ASP A 219 1.13 -20.48 -0.04
C ASP A 219 1.42 -19.20 -0.85
N PHE A 220 2.65 -18.67 -0.79
CA PHE A 220 3.08 -17.53 -1.62
C PHE A 220 3.11 -17.88 -3.11
N VAL A 221 3.61 -19.05 -3.48
CA VAL A 221 3.61 -19.53 -4.89
C VAL A 221 2.19 -19.63 -5.42
N THR A 222 1.25 -20.13 -4.60
CA THR A 222 -0.17 -20.19 -4.95
C THR A 222 -0.76 -18.79 -5.13
N ALA A 223 -0.46 -17.86 -4.21
CA ALA A 223 -0.88 -16.46 -4.32
C ALA A 223 -0.30 -15.74 -5.54
N ILE A 224 0.98 -16.00 -5.87
CA ILE A 224 1.62 -15.56 -7.11
C ILE A 224 0.87 -16.13 -8.31
N GLY A 225 0.50 -17.41 -8.29
CA GLY A 225 -0.30 -18.05 -9.34
C GLY A 225 -1.66 -17.40 -9.58
N ILE A 226 -2.33 -16.91 -8.52
CA ILE A 226 -3.60 -16.18 -8.62
C ILE A 226 -3.41 -14.78 -9.23
N LEU A 227 -2.35 -14.09 -8.82
CA LEU A 227 -2.15 -12.69 -9.18
C LEU A 227 -1.42 -12.52 -10.52
N HIS A 228 -0.53 -13.46 -10.87
CA HIS A 228 0.29 -13.43 -12.08
C HIS A 228 -0.52 -13.24 -13.38
N PRO A 229 -1.63 -13.97 -13.64
CA PRO A 229 -2.45 -13.77 -14.84
C PRO A 229 -3.07 -12.36 -14.92
N GLN A 230 -3.31 -11.72 -13.78
CA GLN A 230 -3.90 -10.38 -13.70
C GLN A 230 -2.86 -9.28 -13.98
N VAL A 231 -1.58 -9.58 -13.78
CA VAL A 231 -0.49 -8.61 -13.92
C VAL A 231 0.40 -8.85 -15.14
N ARG A 232 0.45 -10.06 -15.71
CA ARG A 232 1.32 -10.40 -16.85
C ARG A 232 1.15 -9.51 -18.09
N HIS A 233 -0.05 -8.96 -18.26
CA HIS A 233 -0.40 -8.08 -19.39
C HIS A 233 -0.15 -6.60 -19.09
N LEU A 234 0.27 -6.27 -17.87
CA LEU A 234 0.53 -4.90 -17.46
C LEU A 234 1.87 -4.40 -18.03
N PRO A 235 1.95 -3.14 -18.47
CA PRO A 235 3.17 -2.59 -19.05
C PRO A 235 4.33 -2.62 -18.05
N ARG A 236 5.53 -2.99 -18.53
CA ARG A 236 6.78 -3.08 -17.74
C ARG A 236 7.10 -1.80 -16.95
N SER A 237 6.64 -0.64 -17.41
CA SER A 237 6.78 0.64 -16.71
C SER A 237 6.11 0.70 -15.35
N LEU A 238 5.16 -0.20 -15.04
CA LEU A 238 4.55 -0.31 -13.71
C LEU A 238 5.42 -1.14 -12.74
N TRP A 239 6.31 -1.96 -13.28
CA TRP A 239 7.17 -2.89 -12.53
C TRP A 239 8.54 -2.28 -12.22
N GLY A 240 9.09 -1.49 -13.14
CA GLY A 240 10.36 -0.79 -12.97
C GLY A 240 10.27 0.51 -12.17
N THR A 241 9.20 0.71 -11.38
CA THR A 241 9.08 1.89 -10.54
C THR A 241 9.76 1.68 -9.20
N ASN A 242 10.33 2.73 -8.62
CA ASN A 242 10.85 2.70 -7.25
C ASN A 242 9.80 2.20 -6.24
N ALA A 243 8.51 2.45 -6.49
CA ALA A 243 7.43 1.99 -5.62
C ALA A 243 7.22 0.47 -5.65
N ALA A 244 7.46 -0.20 -6.78
CA ALA A 244 7.40 -1.66 -6.87
C ALA A 244 8.60 -2.31 -6.18
N LEU A 245 9.79 -1.71 -6.28
CA LEU A 245 10.98 -2.13 -5.53
C LEU A 245 10.78 -1.95 -4.02
N GLN A 246 10.24 -0.80 -3.58
CA GLN A 246 9.89 -0.57 -2.18
C GLN A 246 8.85 -1.58 -1.67
N ALA A 247 7.88 -1.97 -2.50
CA ALA A 247 6.90 -2.99 -2.14
C ALA A 247 7.57 -4.37 -1.99
N PHE A 248 8.52 -4.73 -2.88
CA PHE A 248 9.32 -5.94 -2.75
C PHE A 248 10.13 -5.96 -1.45
N GLU A 249 10.85 -4.87 -1.16
CA GLU A 249 11.64 -4.73 0.07
C GLU A 249 10.76 -4.78 1.33
N ALA A 250 9.60 -4.12 1.31
CA ALA A 250 8.64 -4.18 2.40
C ALA A 250 8.14 -5.61 2.64
N GLY A 251 7.90 -6.37 1.57
CA GLY A 251 7.54 -7.78 1.65
C GLY A 251 8.66 -8.60 2.29
N ARG A 252 9.89 -8.45 1.80
CA ARG A 252 11.07 -9.12 2.37
C ARG A 252 11.21 -8.86 3.88
N LEU A 253 11.07 -7.61 4.30
CA LEU A 253 11.19 -7.23 5.71
C LEU A 253 10.01 -7.71 6.57
N ASP A 254 8.78 -7.72 6.05
CA ASP A 254 7.63 -8.29 6.75
C ASP A 254 7.82 -9.80 6.98
N GLU A 255 8.25 -10.54 5.96
CA GLU A 255 8.49 -11.97 6.09
C GLU A 255 9.68 -12.28 7.00
N GLY A 256 10.76 -11.52 6.88
CA GLY A 256 11.91 -11.62 7.78
C GLY A 256 11.55 -11.49 9.25
N ARG A 257 10.70 -10.52 9.57
CA ARG A 257 10.19 -10.32 10.94
C ARG A 257 9.34 -11.49 11.41
N ARG A 258 8.43 -11.98 10.57
CA ARG A 258 7.59 -13.14 10.90
C ARG A 258 8.42 -14.39 11.11
N PHE A 259 9.45 -14.60 10.29
CA PHE A 259 10.39 -15.69 10.45
C PHE A 259 11.12 -15.58 11.80
N TRP A 260 11.73 -14.43 12.09
CA TRP A 260 12.46 -14.21 13.34
C TRP A 260 11.60 -14.40 14.59
N ASN A 261 10.42 -13.78 14.61
CA ASN A 261 9.49 -13.86 15.74
C ASN A 261 9.00 -15.29 16.01
N ARG A 262 9.07 -16.18 15.02
CA ARG A 262 8.81 -17.61 15.22
C ARG A 262 10.07 -18.35 15.65
N LEU A 263 11.21 -18.10 15.03
CA LEU A 263 12.44 -18.84 15.30
C LEU A 263 12.95 -18.59 16.73
N HIS A 264 13.08 -17.32 17.13
CA HIS A 264 13.77 -16.92 18.36
C HIS A 264 13.19 -17.54 19.63
N PRO A 265 11.86 -17.55 19.88
CA PRO A 265 11.32 -18.17 21.10
C PRO A 265 11.59 -19.68 21.15
N HIS A 266 11.60 -20.36 20.00
CA HIS A 266 11.88 -21.80 19.96
C HIS A 266 13.37 -22.09 20.17
N GLU A 267 14.25 -21.24 19.64
CA GLU A 267 15.69 -21.32 19.88
C GLU A 267 16.02 -21.14 21.37
N GLU A 268 15.47 -20.09 22.00
CA GLU A 268 15.60 -19.86 23.44
C GLU A 268 15.05 -21.03 24.27
N ALA A 269 13.94 -21.64 23.84
CA ALA A 269 13.39 -22.83 24.49
C ALA A 269 14.33 -24.05 24.35
N VAL A 270 14.97 -24.24 23.20
CA VAL A 270 15.97 -25.31 23.03
C VAL A 270 17.18 -25.02 23.92
N ARG A 271 17.71 -23.79 23.90
CA ARG A 271 18.85 -23.35 24.72
C ARG A 271 18.58 -23.55 26.21
N SER A 272 17.43 -23.10 26.71
CA SER A 272 17.05 -23.26 28.12
C SER A 272 16.81 -24.71 28.52
N SER A 273 16.26 -25.54 27.63
CA SER A 273 16.02 -26.96 27.93
C SER A 273 17.28 -27.84 27.85
N ALA A 274 18.30 -27.41 27.12
CA ALA A 274 19.51 -28.18 26.88
C ALA A 274 20.69 -27.67 27.73
N LEU A 275 20.74 -26.36 28.01
CA LEU A 275 21.79 -25.71 28.79
C LEU A 275 21.21 -24.91 29.97
N PRO A 276 20.41 -25.53 30.88
CA PRO A 276 19.73 -24.81 31.94
C PRO A 276 20.69 -24.07 32.88
N GLY A 277 21.87 -24.65 33.16
CA GLY A 277 22.89 -24.02 34.00
C GLY A 277 23.52 -22.76 33.40
N VAL A 278 23.73 -22.72 32.08
CA VAL A 278 24.23 -21.51 31.42
C VAL A 278 23.18 -20.41 31.40
N VAL A 279 21.93 -20.78 31.10
CA VAL A 279 20.85 -19.80 31.06
C VAL A 279 20.57 -19.19 32.43
N SER A 280 20.64 -19.97 33.53
CA SER A 280 20.51 -19.39 34.87
C SER A 280 21.68 -18.46 35.21
N LEU A 281 22.91 -18.88 34.91
CA LEU A 281 24.10 -18.05 35.15
C LEU A 281 24.07 -16.74 34.36
N GLU A 282 23.62 -16.75 33.11
CA GLU A 282 23.46 -15.52 32.32
C GLU A 282 22.44 -14.55 32.95
N GLN A 283 21.32 -15.07 33.48
CA GLN A 283 20.32 -14.27 34.18
C GLN A 283 20.87 -13.71 35.51
N GLU A 284 21.57 -14.54 36.28
CA GLU A 284 22.19 -14.13 37.54
C GLU A 284 23.29 -13.08 37.34
N ILE A 285 24.08 -13.19 36.27
CA ILE A 285 25.10 -12.20 35.89
C ILE A 285 24.46 -10.88 35.50
N GLU A 286 23.38 -10.92 34.71
CA GLU A 286 22.67 -9.71 34.29
C GLU A 286 22.04 -9.00 35.50
N GLU A 287 21.46 -9.74 36.44
CA GLU A 287 20.95 -9.19 37.70
C GLU A 287 22.07 -8.64 38.59
N ALA A 288 23.18 -9.37 38.73
CA ALA A 288 24.34 -8.95 39.50
C ALA A 288 24.98 -7.69 38.93
N ARG A 289 25.04 -7.56 37.60
CA ARG A 289 25.52 -6.36 36.89
C ARG A 289 24.58 -5.18 37.10
N ARG A 290 23.26 -5.39 37.07
CA ARG A 290 22.27 -4.31 37.32
C ARG A 290 22.28 -3.81 38.76
N ARG A 291 22.68 -4.66 39.70
CA ARG A 291 22.66 -4.38 41.15
C ARG A 291 24.06 -4.17 41.75
N ASP A 292 25.10 -4.12 40.91
CA ASP A 292 26.51 -4.02 41.32
C ASP A 292 26.90 -4.98 42.47
N LEU A 293 26.52 -6.26 42.34
CA LEU A 293 26.77 -7.25 43.38
C LEU A 293 28.23 -7.72 43.40
N PRO A 294 28.83 -7.97 44.59
CA PRO A 294 30.22 -8.43 44.71
C PRO A 294 30.43 -9.87 44.22
N THR A 295 29.36 -10.62 43.93
CA THR A 295 29.40 -11.99 43.40
C THR A 295 29.68 -12.05 41.90
N LEU A 296 29.70 -10.92 41.20
CA LEU A 296 29.87 -10.85 39.76
C LEU A 296 31.15 -11.58 39.24
N PRO A 297 32.34 -11.44 39.86
CA PRO A 297 33.53 -12.15 39.42
C PRO A 297 33.40 -13.68 39.54
N SER A 298 32.80 -14.17 40.63
CA SER A 298 32.59 -15.61 40.83
C SER A 298 31.58 -16.19 39.83
N LEU A 299 30.54 -15.42 39.46
CA LEU A 299 29.56 -15.85 38.46
C LEU A 299 30.19 -15.94 37.06
N TYR A 300 31.09 -15.01 36.69
CA TYR A 300 31.85 -15.12 35.45
C TYR A 300 32.73 -16.37 35.41
N GLN A 301 33.41 -16.69 36.52
CA GLN A 301 34.23 -17.90 36.62
C GLN A 301 33.38 -19.18 36.47
N GLN A 302 32.23 -19.25 37.15
CA GLN A 302 31.30 -20.38 37.02
C GLN A 302 30.74 -20.51 35.60
N MET A 303 30.50 -19.40 34.90
CA MET A 303 30.06 -19.41 33.52
C MET A 303 31.16 -19.91 32.56
N GLU A 304 32.42 -19.56 32.80
CA GLU A 304 33.56 -20.08 32.04
C GLU A 304 33.72 -21.59 32.23
N GLU A 305 33.61 -22.08 33.47
CA GLU A 305 33.61 -23.50 33.79
C GLU A 305 32.44 -24.26 33.13
N ALA A 306 31.23 -23.67 33.16
CA ALA A 306 30.05 -24.26 32.53
C ALA A 306 30.15 -24.33 31.00
N ARG A 307 30.77 -23.31 30.38
CA ARG A 307 31.05 -23.26 28.93
C ARG A 307 32.18 -24.19 28.51
N GLY A 308 33.06 -24.59 29.44
CA GLY A 308 34.11 -25.59 29.22
C GLY A 308 33.60 -27.01 28.95
N ARG A 309 32.33 -27.31 29.24
CA ARG A 309 31.73 -28.62 28.92
C ARG A 309 31.46 -28.76 27.43
N GLN A 310 31.70 -29.95 26.88
CA GLN A 310 31.58 -30.22 25.44
C GLN A 310 30.14 -30.00 24.94
N VAL A 311 29.15 -30.43 25.72
CA VAL A 311 27.71 -30.24 25.41
C VAL A 311 27.40 -28.76 25.20
N THR A 312 27.88 -27.94 26.12
CA THR A 312 27.62 -26.49 26.17
C THR A 312 28.27 -25.78 24.99
N SER A 313 29.58 -25.99 24.78
CA SER A 313 30.30 -25.36 23.67
C SER A 313 29.69 -25.77 22.33
N THR A 314 29.44 -27.06 22.12
CA THR A 314 28.91 -27.55 20.84
C THR A 314 27.55 -26.92 20.52
N LEU A 315 26.61 -26.91 21.47
CA LEU A 315 25.27 -26.38 21.21
C LEU A 315 25.28 -24.84 21.08
N ASP A 316 26.01 -24.13 21.93
CA ASP A 316 26.09 -22.66 21.88
C ASP A 316 26.77 -22.18 20.59
N GLU A 317 27.78 -22.91 20.09
CA GLU A 317 28.39 -22.69 18.78
C GLU A 317 27.38 -22.86 17.64
N GLN A 318 26.57 -23.91 17.66
CA GLN A 318 25.56 -24.15 16.61
C GLN A 318 24.44 -23.11 16.63
N ILE A 319 23.98 -22.71 17.82
CA ILE A 319 22.99 -21.64 17.99
C ILE A 319 23.57 -20.31 17.51
N THR A 320 24.81 -19.99 17.89
CA THR A 320 25.50 -18.77 17.43
C THR A 320 25.70 -18.77 15.92
N ALA A 321 26.08 -19.91 15.33
CA ALA A 321 26.22 -20.07 13.89
C ALA A 321 24.89 -19.83 13.17
N LEU A 322 23.80 -20.41 13.67
CA LEU A 322 22.45 -20.17 13.16
C LEU A 322 22.10 -18.68 13.20
N ASN A 323 22.29 -18.01 14.34
CA ASN A 323 21.95 -16.59 14.51
C ASN A 323 22.75 -15.67 13.58
N ARG A 324 24.02 -15.99 13.32
CA ARG A 324 24.84 -15.27 12.33
C ARG A 324 24.34 -15.47 10.90
N GLN A 325 23.68 -16.59 10.61
CA GLN A 325 23.15 -16.88 9.27
C GLN A 325 21.73 -16.36 9.05
N VAL A 326 20.96 -16.10 10.11
CA VAL A 326 19.57 -15.61 9.99
C VAL A 326 19.43 -14.39 9.06
N PRO A 327 20.28 -13.34 9.12
CA PRO A 327 20.19 -12.22 8.18
C PRO A 327 20.30 -12.67 6.71
N ASN A 328 21.17 -13.65 6.44
CA ASN A 328 21.36 -14.20 5.09
C ASN A 328 20.11 -14.96 4.61
N PHE A 329 19.48 -15.74 5.49
CA PHE A 329 18.22 -16.43 5.20
C PHE A 329 17.11 -15.42 4.86
N VAL A 330 17.06 -14.33 5.60
CA VAL A 330 16.08 -13.26 5.42
C VAL A 330 16.44 -12.33 4.24
N GLY A 331 17.65 -12.44 3.70
CA GLY A 331 18.10 -11.61 2.59
C GLY A 331 18.26 -10.14 2.95
N VAL A 332 18.58 -9.88 4.22
CA VAL A 332 18.75 -8.56 4.80
C VAL A 332 20.18 -8.44 5.26
N ASP A 333 20.77 -7.26 5.07
CA ASP A 333 22.11 -6.95 5.56
C ASP A 333 22.16 -7.15 7.09
N PRO A 334 23.17 -7.83 7.66
CA PRO A 334 23.29 -8.02 9.11
C PRO A 334 23.08 -6.74 9.93
N ASP A 335 23.68 -5.62 9.51
CA ASP A 335 23.58 -4.33 10.23
C ASP A 335 22.14 -3.77 10.17
N TYR A 336 21.45 -4.06 9.06
CA TYR A 336 20.06 -3.64 8.85
C TYR A 336 19.08 -4.55 9.61
N ALA A 337 19.41 -5.84 9.74
CA ALA A 337 18.60 -6.84 10.44
C ALA A 337 18.47 -6.50 11.92
N GLU A 338 19.57 -6.12 12.57
CA GLU A 338 19.58 -5.73 13.99
C GLU A 338 18.62 -4.55 14.25
N GLN A 339 18.69 -3.53 13.41
CA GLN A 339 17.88 -2.31 13.57
C GLN A 339 16.40 -2.50 13.22
N HIS A 340 16.07 -3.34 12.23
CA HIS A 340 14.72 -3.38 11.63
C HIS A 340 13.94 -4.67 11.89
N LEU A 341 14.62 -5.75 12.29
CA LEU A 341 13.98 -7.01 12.67
C LEU A 341 13.86 -7.14 14.19
N LEU A 342 14.89 -6.75 14.96
CA LEU A 342 14.94 -6.96 16.42
C LEU A 342 14.20 -5.88 17.23
N HIS A 343 14.16 -4.62 16.74
CA HIS A 343 13.67 -3.46 17.51
C HIS A 343 12.46 -2.75 16.89
N PHE A 344 11.51 -3.49 16.33
CA PHE A 344 10.42 -2.90 15.56
C PHE A 344 9.20 -2.45 16.39
N THR A 345 8.68 -1.26 16.05
CA THR A 345 7.35 -0.78 16.50
C THR A 345 6.36 -0.79 15.33
N PRO A 346 5.20 -1.46 15.41
CA PRO A 346 4.26 -1.54 14.30
C PRO A 346 3.70 -0.17 13.86
N SER A 347 3.74 0.09 12.56
CA SER A 347 3.11 1.27 11.94
C SER A 347 1.58 1.14 11.94
N ARG A 348 0.88 2.26 12.17
CA ARG A 348 -0.57 2.32 12.42
C ARG A 348 -1.47 2.17 11.19
N SER A 349 -0.96 2.11 9.95
CA SER A 349 -1.82 1.86 8.79
C SER A 349 -1.14 1.08 7.66
N GLU A 350 -1.71 -0.07 7.31
CA GLU A 350 -1.22 -0.91 6.22
C GLU A 350 -1.51 -0.27 4.84
N PRO A 351 -0.50 -0.21 3.94
CA PRO A 351 -0.70 0.26 2.57
C PRO A 351 -1.73 -0.56 1.79
N GLY A 352 -2.39 0.07 0.81
CA GLY A 352 -3.43 -0.58 0.00
C GLY A 352 -2.98 -1.85 -0.74
N TYR A 353 -1.72 -1.92 -1.15
CA TYR A 353 -1.16 -3.10 -1.82
C TYR A 353 -0.89 -4.27 -0.85
N VAL A 354 -0.58 -3.98 0.43
CA VAL A 354 -0.40 -5.00 1.48
C VAL A 354 -1.75 -5.66 1.78
N ARG A 355 -2.83 -4.87 1.89
CA ARG A 355 -4.18 -5.40 2.07
C ARG A 355 -4.61 -6.28 0.89
N MET A 356 -4.36 -5.83 -0.34
CA MET A 356 -4.64 -6.64 -1.52
C MET A 356 -3.83 -7.94 -1.52
N ALA A 357 -2.55 -7.90 -1.12
CA ALA A 357 -1.74 -9.09 -0.97
C ALA A 357 -2.31 -10.04 0.09
N ALA A 358 -2.75 -9.51 1.24
CA ALA A 358 -3.38 -10.30 2.31
C ALA A 358 -4.70 -10.95 1.85
N ASP A 359 -5.52 -10.25 1.06
CA ASP A 359 -6.74 -10.79 0.47
C ASP A 359 -6.43 -11.98 -0.46
N VAL A 360 -5.39 -11.85 -1.29
CA VAL A 360 -4.97 -12.89 -2.23
C VAL A 360 -4.34 -14.07 -1.51
N MET A 361 -3.57 -13.84 -0.46
CA MET A 361 -3.06 -14.91 0.41
C MET A 361 -4.19 -15.68 1.08
N ARG A 362 -5.26 -15.01 1.53
CA ARG A 362 -6.44 -15.69 2.08
C ARG A 362 -7.15 -16.55 1.03
N GLN A 363 -7.26 -16.06 -0.21
CA GLN A 363 -7.79 -16.86 -1.32
C GLN A 363 -6.91 -18.08 -1.61
N ALA A 364 -5.58 -17.92 -1.62
CA ALA A 364 -4.64 -19.01 -1.83
C ALA A 364 -4.81 -20.13 -0.78
N MET A 365 -5.03 -19.77 0.49
CA MET A 365 -5.30 -20.73 1.56
C MET A 365 -6.62 -21.48 1.34
N GLN A 366 -7.67 -20.81 0.87
CA GLN A 366 -8.98 -21.42 0.60
C GLN A 366 -8.95 -22.43 -0.55
N VAL A 367 -8.22 -22.11 -1.63
CA VAL A 367 -8.04 -23.01 -2.79
C VAL A 367 -7.41 -24.33 -2.36
N LYS A 368 -6.50 -24.30 -1.38
CA LYS A 368 -5.82 -25.48 -0.85
C LYS A 368 -6.72 -26.33 0.06
N THR A 369 -7.71 -25.73 0.71
CA THR A 369 -8.62 -26.41 1.65
C THR A 369 -9.89 -26.99 1.02
N GLY A 370 -10.09 -26.85 -0.30
CA GLY A 370 -11.19 -27.52 -1.00
C GLY A 370 -12.57 -26.93 -0.70
N THR A 371 -12.73 -25.63 -0.94
CA THR A 371 -14.04 -25.01 -1.23
C THR A 371 -14.09 -24.55 -2.67
#